data_AF-A0A835GT85-F1
#
_entry.id   AF-A0A835GT85-F1
#
_cell.length_a   1.000
_cell.length_b   1.000
_cell.length_c   1.000
_cell.angle_alpha   90.00
_cell.angle_beta   90.00
_cell.angle_gamma   90.00
#
_symmetry.space_group_name_H-M   'P 1'
#
loop_
_entity.id
_entity.type
_entity.pdbx_description
1 polymer ?
#
loop_
_entity_poly.entity_id
_entity_poly.type
_entity_poly.pdbx_seq_one_letter_code
_entity_poly.pdbx_strand_id
1 'polypeptide(L)'
;MNCHVRSAAILQKRSLEMVCSHTSCPASLELRDIDAVVAWSETNRLAFNASKCKSITFTRSKSPILVSYELAGSPLERLEYNSIVWDPQEKLYSVMIEKVQRKFARFIYKREYGYYPFLYPSIFVSGMVGLDTLELRRKHVHMLHYYFLLIGRIDNPSVRETIHFYVPDQYLRGSGRRRHRLLASSPSWRSPHGGNCPTGRAVPMLNDFLQRNLDADLFFDGVNIMSRHILRYLNNFN
;
A
#
# COMPACT_ATOMS: atom_id res chain seq x y z
N MET A 1 -12.80 14.09 -16.57
CA MET A 1 -12.28 12.89 -17.26
C MET A 1 -11.60 11.98 -16.23
N ASN A 2 -12.39 11.18 -15.52
CA ASN A 2 -11.89 10.22 -14.53
C ASN A 2 -11.49 8.92 -15.26
N CYS A 3 -10.37 8.97 -15.98
CA CYS A 3 -9.77 7.75 -16.51
C CYS A 3 -9.21 6.96 -15.32
N HIS A 4 -9.98 6.00 -14.83
CA HIS A 4 -9.54 5.00 -13.87
C HIS A 4 -8.45 4.17 -14.53
N VAL A 5 -7.20 4.61 -14.44
CA VAL A 5 -6.06 3.80 -14.85
C VAL A 5 -5.94 2.67 -13.84
N ARG A 6 -6.45 1.51 -14.25
CA ARG A 6 -6.35 0.23 -13.54
C ARG A 6 -5.28 -0.59 -14.18
N SER A 7 -4.51 -1.30 -13.38
CA SER A 7 -3.27 -1.81 -13.92
C SER A 7 -2.74 -2.97 -13.13
N ALA A 8 -2.51 -4.08 -13.83
CA ALA A 8 -1.89 -5.27 -13.29
C ALA A 8 -0.46 -5.38 -13.81
N ALA A 9 0.47 -5.68 -12.91
CA ALA A 9 1.82 -6.10 -13.29
C ALA A 9 2.06 -7.54 -12.84
N ILE A 10 2.60 -8.35 -13.75
CA ILE A 10 3.05 -9.71 -13.47
C ILE A 10 4.56 -9.65 -13.24
N LEU A 11 4.99 -10.17 -12.09
CA LEU A 11 6.40 -10.24 -11.72
C LEU A 11 6.90 -11.67 -11.75
N GLN A 12 8.00 -11.88 -12.48
CA GLN A 12 8.81 -13.09 -12.39
C GLN A 12 10.23 -12.73 -11.95
N LYS A 13 10.82 -13.58 -11.09
CA LYS A 13 12.15 -13.44 -10.46
C LYS A 13 13.35 -13.19 -11.40
N ARG A 14 13.15 -13.11 -12.73
CA ARG A 14 14.17 -12.86 -13.77
C ARG A 14 13.68 -11.92 -14.88
N SER A 15 13.28 -10.70 -14.53
CA SER A 15 13.34 -9.53 -15.44
C SER A 15 12.15 -9.23 -16.38
N LEU A 16 11.08 -10.04 -16.39
CA LEU A 16 9.85 -9.68 -17.10
C LEU A 16 8.87 -8.99 -16.14
N GLU A 17 8.75 -7.68 -16.30
CA GLU A 17 7.77 -6.82 -15.63
C GLU A 17 6.78 -6.36 -16.70
N MET A 18 5.58 -6.94 -16.66
CA MET A 18 4.51 -6.55 -17.55
C MET A 18 3.70 -5.41 -16.94
N VAL A 19 3.18 -4.54 -17.79
CA VAL A 19 2.39 -3.40 -17.40
C VAL A 19 1.14 -3.40 -18.26
N CYS A 20 0.05 -3.97 -17.75
CA CYS A 20 -1.28 -3.82 -18.35
C CYS A 20 -1.89 -2.55 -17.79
N SER A 21 -2.52 -1.72 -18.62
CA SER A 21 -3.25 -0.54 -18.12
C SER A 21 -4.58 -0.37 -18.86
N HIS A 22 -5.65 -0.14 -18.11
CA HIS A 22 -7.01 -0.08 -18.64
C HIS A 22 -7.63 1.30 -18.47
N THR A 23 -8.51 1.65 -19.41
CA THR A 23 -9.50 2.73 -19.32
C THR A 23 -10.88 2.09 -19.55
N SER A 24 -11.69 2.04 -18.49
CA SER A 24 -13.15 1.84 -18.49
C SER A 24 -13.78 0.98 -19.63
N CYS A 25 -13.67 -0.35 -19.57
CA CYS A 25 -14.60 -1.29 -20.23
C CYS A 25 -14.39 -2.74 -19.68
N PRO A 26 -15.32 -3.71 -19.88
CA PRO A 26 -15.44 -4.91 -19.06
C PRO A 26 -14.30 -5.94 -19.29
N ALA A 27 -14.24 -6.93 -18.39
CA ALA A 27 -13.22 -7.97 -18.23
C ALA A 27 -12.63 -8.64 -19.51
N SER A 28 -13.30 -8.53 -20.66
CA SER A 28 -12.88 -9.13 -21.93
C SER A 28 -11.59 -8.54 -22.53
N LEU A 29 -11.21 -7.31 -22.20
CA LEU A 29 -9.96 -6.71 -22.67
C LEU A 29 -8.76 -7.02 -21.75
N GLU A 30 -9.02 -7.39 -20.49
CA GLU A 30 -7.99 -7.68 -19.49
C GLU A 30 -7.37 -9.07 -19.67
N LEU A 31 -8.16 -10.03 -20.17
CA LEU A 31 -7.71 -11.38 -20.50
C LEU A 31 -6.80 -11.41 -21.74
N ARG A 32 -7.06 -10.53 -22.72
CA ARG A 32 -6.35 -10.52 -24.01
C ARG A 32 -4.85 -10.23 -23.89
N ASP A 33 -4.45 -9.34 -22.99
CA ASP A 33 -3.03 -8.99 -22.82
C ASP A 33 -2.24 -10.15 -22.21
N ILE A 34 -2.85 -10.87 -21.25
CA ILE A 34 -2.23 -12.03 -20.60
C ILE A 34 -2.19 -13.22 -21.57
N ASP A 35 -3.28 -13.47 -22.30
CA ASP A 35 -3.37 -14.54 -23.29
C ASP A 35 -2.38 -14.33 -24.43
N ALA A 36 -2.20 -13.09 -24.91
CA ALA A 36 -1.21 -12.75 -25.93
C ALA A 36 0.23 -13.07 -25.47
N VAL A 37 0.48 -12.98 -24.17
CA VAL A 37 1.79 -13.19 -23.57
C VAL A 37 2.06 -14.66 -23.35
N VAL A 38 1.05 -15.41 -22.93
CA VAL A 38 1.11 -16.88 -22.92
C VAL A 38 1.37 -17.39 -24.35
N ALA A 39 0.63 -16.90 -25.35
CA ALA A 39 0.84 -17.26 -26.76
C ALA A 39 2.25 -16.89 -27.26
N TRP A 40 2.78 -15.71 -26.90
CA TRP A 40 4.15 -15.32 -27.23
C TRP A 40 5.19 -16.23 -26.57
N SER A 41 4.99 -16.60 -25.31
CA SER A 41 5.87 -17.50 -24.57
C SER A 41 5.94 -18.89 -25.19
N GLU A 42 4.79 -19.43 -25.59
CA GLU A 42 4.71 -20.70 -26.31
C GLU A 42 5.41 -20.62 -27.67
N THR A 43 5.17 -19.55 -28.42
CA THR A 43 5.81 -19.29 -29.72
C THR A 43 7.34 -19.23 -29.59
N ASN A 44 7.85 -18.62 -28.52
CA ASN A 44 9.28 -18.48 -28.27
C ASN A 44 9.88 -19.63 -27.43
N ARG A 45 9.10 -20.68 -27.12
CA ARG A 45 9.52 -21.83 -26.31
C ARG A 45 10.09 -21.45 -24.93
N LEU A 46 9.56 -20.37 -24.34
CA LEU A 46 9.96 -19.82 -23.06
C LEU A 46 8.82 -19.93 -22.04
N ALA A 47 8.39 -21.16 -21.75
CA ALA A 47 7.25 -21.42 -20.87
C ALA A 47 7.39 -20.71 -19.51
N PHE A 48 6.37 -19.95 -19.13
CA PHE A 48 6.33 -19.26 -17.84
C PHE A 48 6.08 -20.25 -16.69
N ASN A 49 6.76 -20.01 -15.57
CA ASN A 49 6.47 -20.74 -14.35
C ASN A 49 5.36 -20.00 -13.59
N ALA A 50 4.12 -20.45 -13.80
CA ALA A 50 2.94 -19.79 -13.28
C ALA A 50 2.91 -19.70 -11.74
N SER A 51 3.48 -20.68 -11.02
CA SER A 51 3.55 -20.64 -9.55
C SER A 51 4.48 -19.53 -9.01
N LYS A 52 5.40 -19.04 -9.86
CA LYS A 52 6.31 -17.93 -9.53
C LYS A 52 5.82 -16.58 -10.00
N CYS A 53 4.75 -16.54 -10.79
CA CYS A 53 4.12 -15.31 -11.25
C CYS A 53 3.16 -14.79 -10.17
N LYS A 54 3.22 -13.48 -9.92
CA LYS A 54 2.34 -12.79 -8.95
C LYS A 54 1.75 -11.55 -9.60
N SER A 55 0.53 -11.19 -9.21
CA SER A 55 -0.16 -9.99 -9.69
C SER A 55 -0.07 -8.85 -8.68
N ILE A 56 0.16 -7.64 -9.13
CA ILE A 56 0.04 -6.42 -8.32
C ILE A 56 -0.84 -5.41 -9.05
N THR A 57 -1.72 -4.73 -8.31
CA THR A 57 -2.65 -3.77 -8.88
C THR A 57 -2.33 -2.34 -8.44
N PHE A 58 -2.07 -1.46 -9.39
CA PHE A 58 -1.93 -0.02 -9.15
C PHE A 58 -3.20 0.68 -9.63
N THR A 59 -3.81 1.51 -8.79
CA THR A 59 -4.98 2.30 -9.17
C THR A 59 -4.96 3.67 -8.50
N ARG A 60 -5.64 4.63 -9.13
CA ARG A 60 -5.97 5.95 -8.55
C ARG A 60 -7.28 5.94 -7.76
N SER A 61 -7.99 4.80 -7.73
CA SER A 61 -9.32 4.69 -7.13
C SER A 61 -9.23 4.34 -5.65
N LYS A 62 -10.17 4.87 -4.85
CA LYS A 62 -10.35 4.49 -3.44
C LYS A 62 -11.03 3.13 -3.27
N SER A 63 -11.78 2.69 -4.28
CA SER A 63 -12.37 1.35 -4.38
C SER A 63 -11.80 0.66 -5.63
N PRO A 64 -10.64 -0.02 -5.52
CA PRO A 64 -10.09 -0.77 -6.63
C PRO A 64 -10.95 -2.01 -6.91
N ILE A 65 -11.25 -2.27 -8.19
CA ILE A 65 -11.83 -3.56 -8.59
C ILE A 65 -10.68 -4.56 -8.66
N LEU A 66 -10.76 -5.61 -7.87
CA LEU A 66 -9.77 -6.66 -7.80
C LEU A 66 -10.18 -7.79 -8.75
N VAL A 67 -9.38 -8.01 -9.79
CA VAL A 67 -9.61 -9.05 -10.79
C VAL A 67 -8.70 -10.24 -10.50
N SER A 68 -9.24 -11.44 -10.48
CA SER A 68 -8.44 -12.67 -10.40
C SER A 68 -7.87 -12.98 -11.78
N TYR A 69 -6.55 -13.02 -11.88
CA TYR A 69 -5.86 -13.36 -13.11
C TYR A 69 -5.45 -14.84 -13.06
N GLU A 70 -5.56 -15.53 -14.18
CA GLU A 70 -5.10 -16.89 -14.34
C GLU A 70 -4.01 -16.92 -15.42
N LEU A 71 -2.92 -17.65 -15.16
CA LEU A 71 -1.84 -17.88 -16.11
C LEU A 71 -1.73 -19.38 -16.36
N ALA A 72 -1.94 -19.80 -17.61
CA ALA A 72 -1.89 -21.21 -18.01
C ALA A 72 -2.77 -22.13 -17.13
N GLY A 73 -3.98 -21.65 -16.77
CA GLY A 73 -4.94 -22.38 -15.92
C GLY A 73 -4.63 -22.36 -14.42
N SER A 74 -3.65 -21.57 -13.95
CA SER A 74 -3.36 -21.41 -12.53
C SER A 74 -3.62 -19.98 -12.03
N PRO A 75 -4.28 -19.79 -10.87
CA PRO A 75 -4.59 -18.47 -10.36
C PRO A 75 -3.34 -17.76 -9.85
N LEU A 76 -3.16 -16.50 -10.26
CA LEU A 76 -2.07 -15.65 -9.82
C LEU A 76 -2.40 -15.04 -8.45
N GLU A 77 -1.55 -15.33 -7.47
CA GLU A 77 -1.62 -14.68 -6.16
C GLU A 77 -1.33 -13.17 -6.26
N ARG A 78 -2.06 -12.39 -5.47
CA ARG A 78 -1.87 -10.95 -5.37
C ARG A 78 -0.75 -10.62 -4.41
N LEU A 79 0.10 -9.64 -4.72
CA LEU A 79 1.25 -9.29 -3.88
C LEU A 79 0.86 -8.45 -2.64
N GLU A 80 -0.21 -7.65 -2.74
CA GLU A 80 -0.54 -6.65 -1.71
C GLU A 80 -1.54 -7.10 -0.64
N TYR A 81 -2.16 -8.28 -0.77
CA TYR A 81 -3.27 -8.72 0.10
C TYR A 81 -2.90 -8.73 1.60
N ASN A 82 -1.65 -9.07 1.94
CA ASN A 82 -1.14 -9.11 3.29
C ASN A 82 0.06 -8.16 3.49
N SER A 83 0.09 -7.04 2.75
CA SER A 83 1.19 -6.07 2.80
C SER A 83 1.50 -5.51 4.18
N ILE A 84 0.56 -5.54 5.14
CA ILE A 84 0.77 -5.13 6.53
C ILE A 84 1.70 -6.11 7.27
N VAL A 85 1.47 -7.41 7.07
CA VAL A 85 2.23 -8.51 7.68
C VAL A 85 3.54 -8.71 6.95
N TRP A 86 3.48 -8.74 5.61
CA TRP A 86 4.61 -8.97 4.73
C TRP A 86 5.39 -7.71 4.39
N ASP A 87 5.15 -6.57 5.03
CA ASP A 87 6.02 -5.41 4.82
C ASP A 87 7.44 -5.85 5.20
N PRO A 88 8.31 -6.06 4.20
CA PRO A 88 9.48 -6.87 4.42
C PRO A 88 10.42 -6.11 5.34
N GLN A 89 11.00 -6.81 6.31
CA GLN A 89 12.06 -6.26 7.16
C GLN A 89 13.26 -5.79 6.32
N GLU A 90 13.40 -6.35 5.11
CA GLU A 90 14.41 -5.99 4.14
C GLU A 90 13.90 -4.93 3.15
N LYS A 91 14.62 -3.80 3.10
CA LYS A 91 14.38 -2.72 2.13
C LYS A 91 14.54 -3.16 0.66
N LEU A 92 15.22 -4.27 0.39
CA LEU A 92 15.46 -4.74 -0.97
C LEU A 92 14.15 -5.05 -1.71
N TYR A 93 13.24 -5.78 -1.07
CA TYR A 93 11.99 -6.19 -1.71
C TYR A 93 11.02 -5.02 -1.90
N SER A 94 10.98 -4.05 -0.98
CA SER A 94 10.19 -2.84 -1.18
C SER A 94 10.72 -1.99 -2.34
N VAL A 95 12.05 -1.86 -2.47
CA VAL A 95 12.69 -1.19 -3.62
C VAL A 95 12.39 -1.92 -4.93
N MET A 96 12.39 -3.25 -4.95
CA MET A 96 12.02 -4.01 -6.15
C MET A 96 10.59 -3.70 -6.60
N ILE A 97 9.62 -3.73 -5.68
CA ILE A 97 8.21 -3.44 -5.99
C ILE A 97 8.03 -1.98 -6.43
N GLU A 98 8.75 -1.06 -5.81
CA GLU A 98 8.75 0.36 -6.16
C GLU A 98 9.35 0.60 -7.56
N LYS A 99 10.36 -0.17 -7.99
CA LYS A 99 10.89 -0.10 -9.38
C LYS A 99 9.83 -0.49 -10.40
N VAL A 100 9.07 -1.55 -10.12
CA VAL A 100 7.96 -2.02 -10.96
C VAL A 100 6.90 -0.93 -11.07
N GLN A 101 6.55 -0.31 -9.94
CA GLN A 101 5.62 0.82 -9.91
C GLN A 101 6.13 2.00 -10.75
N ARG A 102 7.42 2.34 -10.67
CA ARG A 102 7.99 3.47 -11.43
C ARG A 102 8.00 3.21 -12.93
N LYS A 103 8.32 1.98 -13.35
CA LYS A 103 8.23 1.56 -14.75
C LYS A 103 6.79 1.65 -15.24
N PHE A 104 5.86 1.19 -14.40
CA PHE A 104 4.43 1.28 -14.64
C PHE A 104 3.95 2.73 -14.79
N ALA A 105 4.38 3.64 -13.91
CA ALA A 105 4.07 5.06 -14.01
C ALA A 105 4.58 5.69 -15.31
N ARG A 106 5.83 5.38 -15.72
CA ARG A 106 6.40 5.86 -17.00
C ARG A 106 5.63 5.33 -18.22
N PHE A 107 5.14 4.09 -18.16
CA PHE A 107 4.30 3.54 -19.20
C PHE A 107 2.98 4.32 -19.33
N ILE A 108 2.28 4.59 -18.22
CA ILE A 108 1.06 5.41 -18.26
C ILE A 108 1.37 6.80 -18.79
N TYR A 109 2.45 7.42 -18.31
CA TYR A 109 2.86 8.74 -18.75
C TYR A 109 3.05 8.79 -20.27
N LYS A 110 3.75 7.80 -20.84
CA LYS A 110 3.91 7.69 -22.30
C LYS A 110 2.56 7.58 -23.00
N ARG A 111 1.62 6.83 -22.43
CA ARG A 111 0.29 6.65 -23.01
C ARG A 111 -0.57 7.92 -22.93
N GLU A 112 -0.48 8.68 -21.85
CA GLU A 112 -1.30 9.88 -21.62
C GLU A 112 -0.74 11.12 -22.35
N TYR A 113 0.58 11.29 -22.37
CA TYR A 113 1.24 12.47 -22.95
C TYR A 113 1.92 12.22 -24.30
N GLY A 114 1.99 10.97 -24.77
CA GLY A 114 2.53 10.60 -26.09
C GLY A 114 4.06 10.49 -26.19
N TYR A 115 4.82 10.86 -25.15
CA TYR A 115 6.29 10.76 -25.14
C TYR A 115 6.81 10.06 -23.89
N TYR A 116 7.98 9.41 -24.01
CA TYR A 116 8.61 8.73 -22.88
C TYR A 116 9.46 9.72 -22.05
N PRO A 117 9.25 9.80 -20.73
CA PRO A 117 9.96 10.76 -19.88
C PRO A 117 11.36 10.23 -19.54
N PHE A 118 12.40 10.67 -20.24
CA PHE A 118 13.79 10.26 -19.95
C PHE A 118 14.43 11.10 -18.84
N LEU A 119 14.22 12.43 -18.89
CA LEU A 119 14.90 13.40 -18.01
C LEU A 119 14.17 13.64 -16.69
N TYR A 120 12.91 13.21 -16.58
CA TYR A 120 12.09 13.47 -15.40
C TYR A 120 12.35 12.46 -14.26
N PRO A 121 12.53 12.94 -13.02
CA PRO A 121 12.59 12.09 -11.83
C PRO A 121 11.34 11.21 -11.69
N SER A 122 11.51 9.99 -11.17
CA SER A 122 10.40 9.03 -11.05
C SER A 122 9.28 9.52 -10.11
N ILE A 123 9.61 10.32 -9.10
CA ILE A 123 8.64 10.93 -8.18
C ILE A 123 7.74 11.91 -8.93
N PHE A 124 8.32 12.75 -9.79
CA PHE A 124 7.57 13.69 -10.63
C PHE A 124 6.63 12.96 -11.59
N VAL A 125 7.14 11.94 -12.30
CA VAL A 125 6.32 11.14 -13.22
C VAL A 125 5.17 10.45 -12.48
N SER A 126 5.43 9.91 -11.28
CA SER A 126 4.38 9.27 -10.47
C SER A 126 3.33 10.27 -10.02
N GLY A 127 3.73 11.48 -9.61
CA GLY A 127 2.81 12.57 -9.26
C GLY A 127 1.95 13.04 -10.44
N MET A 128 2.53 13.18 -11.64
CA MET A 128 1.80 13.55 -12.85
C MET A 128 0.72 12.53 -13.21
N VAL A 129 1.03 11.24 -13.04
CA VAL A 129 0.08 10.14 -13.28
C VAL A 129 -0.94 10.00 -12.12
N GLY A 130 -0.67 10.61 -10.96
CA GLY A 130 -1.50 10.51 -9.75
C GLY A 130 -1.33 9.21 -8.99
N LEU A 131 -0.13 8.62 -9.01
CA LEU A 131 0.24 7.45 -8.22
C LEU A 131 1.11 7.85 -7.03
N ASP A 132 0.66 7.51 -5.83
CA ASP A 132 1.43 7.67 -4.59
C ASP A 132 2.55 6.62 -4.49
N THR A 133 3.65 6.94 -3.79
CA THR A 133 4.75 5.98 -3.57
C THR A 133 4.28 4.73 -2.82
N LEU A 134 4.95 3.59 -3.05
CA LEU A 134 4.63 2.33 -2.37
C LEU A 134 4.69 2.48 -0.85
N GLU A 135 5.68 3.22 -0.35
CA GLU A 135 5.87 3.47 1.07
C GLU A 135 4.68 4.23 1.67
N LEU A 136 4.23 5.30 1.02
CA LEU A 136 3.08 6.09 1.48
C LEU A 136 1.83 5.22 1.52
N ARG A 137 1.57 4.45 0.46
CA ARG A 137 0.43 3.52 0.40
C ARG A 137 0.45 2.50 1.52
N ARG A 138 1.60 1.88 1.78
CA ARG A 138 1.72 0.87 2.85
C ARG A 138 1.53 1.49 4.23
N LYS A 139 2.16 2.64 4.52
CA LYS A 139 1.96 3.37 5.77
C LYS A 139 0.49 3.76 5.97
N HIS A 140 -0.18 4.21 4.90
CA HIS A 140 -1.60 4.57 4.93
C HIS A 140 -2.50 3.37 5.24
N VAL A 141 -2.34 2.25 4.53
CA VAL A 141 -3.09 1.01 4.78
C VAL A 141 -2.82 0.46 6.18
N HIS A 142 -1.56 0.53 6.63
CA HIS A 142 -1.16 0.09 7.96
C HIS A 142 -1.85 0.91 9.06
N MET A 143 -1.81 2.24 8.97
CA MET A 143 -2.51 3.14 9.91
C MET A 143 -4.01 2.87 9.94
N LEU A 144 -4.63 2.76 8.75
CA LEU A 144 -6.07 2.53 8.64
C LEU A 144 -6.49 1.18 9.22
N HIS A 145 -5.70 0.13 9.02
CA HIS A 145 -5.99 -1.19 9.58
C HIS A 145 -6.03 -1.14 11.12
N TYR A 146 -5.10 -0.44 11.75
CA TYR A 146 -5.10 -0.28 13.21
C TYR A 146 -6.25 0.60 13.69
N TYR A 147 -6.59 1.65 12.96
CA TYR A 147 -7.79 2.43 13.25
C TYR A 147 -9.08 1.59 13.16
N PHE A 148 -9.20 0.73 12.14
CA PHE A 148 -10.32 -0.21 12.04
C PHE A 148 -10.36 -1.25 13.15
N LEU A 149 -9.19 -1.68 13.62
CA LEU A 149 -9.06 -2.58 14.78
C LEU A 149 -9.53 -1.88 16.06
N LEU A 150 -9.19 -0.61 16.26
CA LEU A 150 -9.60 0.18 17.43
C LEU A 150 -11.12 0.43 17.48
N ILE A 151 -11.75 0.70 16.34
CA ILE A 151 -13.22 0.84 16.24
C ILE A 151 -13.93 -0.51 16.39
N GLY A 152 -13.22 -1.63 16.23
CA GLY A 152 -13.82 -2.96 16.27
C GLY A 152 -14.53 -3.35 14.98
N ARG A 153 -14.11 -2.80 13.83
CA ARG A 153 -14.57 -3.28 12.50
C ARG A 153 -13.81 -4.52 12.04
N ILE A 154 -12.60 -4.71 12.57
CA ILE A 154 -11.75 -5.87 12.29
C ILE A 154 -11.54 -6.60 13.60
N ASP A 155 -11.99 -7.84 13.66
CA ASP A 155 -11.86 -8.67 14.85
C ASP A 155 -10.53 -9.43 14.82
N ASN A 156 -9.59 -8.97 15.64
CA ASN A 156 -8.37 -9.71 15.95
C ASN A 156 -8.06 -9.55 17.46
N PRO A 157 -8.46 -10.54 18.30
CA PRO A 157 -8.31 -10.41 19.74
C PRO A 157 -6.84 -10.34 20.16
N SER A 158 -5.97 -11.16 19.55
CA SER A 158 -4.55 -11.23 19.88
C SER A 158 -3.84 -9.91 19.65
N VAL A 159 -4.11 -9.23 18.53
CA VAL A 159 -3.50 -7.93 18.24
C VAL A 159 -4.09 -6.84 19.13
N ARG A 160 -5.40 -6.89 19.42
CA ARG A 160 -6.06 -5.91 20.29
C ARG A 160 -5.51 -5.93 21.71
N GLU A 161 -5.22 -7.11 22.25
CA GLU A 161 -4.62 -7.26 23.59
C GLU A 161 -3.23 -6.62 23.69
N THR A 162 -2.45 -6.59 22.59
CA THR A 162 -1.12 -5.97 22.57
C THR A 162 -1.14 -4.44 22.52
N ILE A 163 -2.29 -3.83 22.17
CA ILE A 163 -2.43 -2.38 22.07
C ILE A 163 -2.91 -1.86 23.42
N HIS A 164 -1.99 -1.31 24.20
CA HIS A 164 -2.30 -0.71 25.50
C HIS A 164 -2.57 0.79 25.35
N PHE A 165 -3.61 1.28 26.02
CA PHE A 165 -3.86 2.71 26.16
C PHE A 165 -3.08 3.26 27.34
N TYR A 166 -2.50 4.44 27.16
CA TYR A 166 -1.83 5.14 28.25
C TYR A 166 -2.83 6.08 28.92
N VAL A 167 -3.22 5.75 30.15
CA VAL A 167 -4.14 6.53 30.97
C VAL A 167 -3.34 7.18 32.12
N PRO A 168 -2.96 8.47 32.02
CA PRO A 168 -2.30 9.19 33.10
C PRO A 168 -3.10 9.20 34.42
N ASP A 169 -2.43 9.02 35.55
CA ASP A 169 -3.08 9.00 36.88
C ASP A 169 -3.58 10.39 37.37
N GLN A 170 -3.28 11.47 36.63
CA GLN A 170 -3.47 12.86 37.11
C GLN A 170 -4.39 13.72 36.23
N TYR A 171 -5.40 13.12 35.57
CA TYR A 171 -6.35 13.87 34.70
C TYR A 171 -7.01 15.08 35.37
N LEU A 172 -7.18 15.05 36.70
CA LEU A 172 -7.92 16.07 37.46
C LEU A 172 -7.04 17.19 38.04
N ARG A 173 -5.70 17.06 38.00
CA ARG A 173 -4.80 18.10 38.54
C ARG A 173 -4.26 18.96 37.39
N GLY A 174 -5.01 20.01 37.07
CA GLY A 174 -4.68 20.95 36.00
C GLY A 174 -3.38 21.72 36.27
N SER A 175 -2.28 21.34 35.63
CA SER A 175 -1.17 22.26 35.36
C SER A 175 -0.25 21.89 34.19
N GLY A 176 -0.47 20.77 33.50
CA GLY A 176 0.39 20.34 32.39
C GLY A 176 -0.34 20.35 31.05
N ARG A 177 0.27 20.92 30.00
CA ARG A 177 -0.20 20.81 28.61
C ARG A 177 -0.59 19.35 28.33
N ARG A 178 -1.80 19.16 27.78
CA ARG A 178 -2.43 17.89 27.38
C ARG A 178 -1.66 17.18 26.25
N ARG A 179 -0.40 16.79 26.50
CA ARG A 179 0.49 16.15 25.53
C ARG A 179 0.97 14.80 26.07
N HIS A 180 0.03 13.90 26.34
CA HIS A 180 0.37 12.49 26.56
C HIS A 180 0.10 11.70 25.27
N ARG A 181 0.89 10.66 25.03
CA ARG A 181 0.64 9.70 23.95
C ARG A 181 -0.64 8.93 24.32
N LEU A 182 -1.59 8.80 23.39
CA LEU A 182 -2.83 8.06 23.64
C LEU A 182 -2.57 6.55 23.73
N LEU A 183 -1.71 6.04 22.85
CA LEU A 183 -1.29 4.65 22.89
C LEU A 183 0.00 4.55 23.72
N ALA A 184 0.04 3.62 24.65
CA ALA A 184 1.27 3.29 25.34
C ALA A 184 2.28 2.81 24.29
N SER A 185 3.44 3.46 24.21
CA SER A 185 4.52 2.94 23.38
C SER A 185 4.88 1.55 23.90
N SER A 186 4.84 0.55 23.01
CA SER A 186 5.18 -0.83 23.37
C SER A 186 6.53 -0.87 24.11
N PRO A 187 6.74 -1.84 25.02
CA PRO A 187 8.02 -2.00 25.71
C PRO A 187 9.18 -1.97 24.72
N SER A 188 10.30 -1.38 25.11
CA SER A 188 11.53 -1.38 24.31
C SER A 188 11.81 -2.80 23.81
N TRP A 189 11.61 -3.02 22.51
CA TRP A 189 11.81 -4.34 21.92
C TRP A 189 13.30 -4.68 22.01
N ARG A 190 13.62 -5.83 22.62
CA ARG A 190 15.00 -6.28 22.77
C ARG A 190 15.65 -6.65 21.43
N SER A 191 14.86 -6.94 20.40
CA SER A 191 15.34 -7.26 19.05
C SER A 191 14.80 -6.28 18.00
N PRO A 192 15.58 -6.00 16.93
CA PRO A 192 15.10 -5.23 15.78
C PRO A 192 13.86 -5.83 15.14
N HIS A 193 13.73 -7.16 15.18
CA HIS A 193 12.58 -7.90 14.67
C HIS A 193 11.29 -7.58 15.44
N GLY A 194 11.39 -7.45 16.77
CA GLY A 194 10.27 -7.02 17.61
C GLY A 194 9.87 -5.58 17.30
N GLY A 195 10.82 -4.67 17.10
CA GLY A 195 10.53 -3.29 16.69
C GLY A 195 9.83 -3.17 15.33
N ASN A 196 10.20 -4.04 14.39
CA ASN A 196 9.65 -4.06 13.04
C ASN A 196 8.34 -4.85 12.90
N CYS A 197 7.81 -5.43 13.99
CA CYS A 197 6.52 -6.10 13.93
C CYS A 197 5.40 -5.10 13.54
N PRO A 198 4.28 -5.57 12.97
CA PRO A 198 3.20 -4.68 12.53
C PRO A 198 2.69 -3.76 13.66
N THR A 199 2.57 -4.25 14.88
CA THR A 199 2.11 -3.44 16.04
C THR A 199 3.17 -2.42 16.45
N GLY A 200 4.43 -2.86 16.53
CA GLY A 200 5.58 -2.04 16.85
C GLY A 200 5.81 -0.90 15.86
N ARG A 201 5.46 -1.08 14.57
CA ARG A 201 5.48 -0.01 13.56
C ARG A 201 4.25 0.90 13.63
N ALA A 202 3.06 0.34 13.87
CA ALA A 202 1.81 1.10 13.86
C ALA A 202 1.71 2.08 15.02
N VAL A 203 1.97 1.61 16.25
CA VAL A 203 1.71 2.37 17.48
C VAL A 203 2.52 3.67 17.56
N PRO A 204 3.83 3.68 17.27
CA PRO A 204 4.60 4.93 17.21
C PRO A 204 4.11 5.87 16.11
N MET A 205 3.76 5.34 14.93
CA MET A 205 3.27 6.13 13.80
C MET A 205 1.92 6.79 14.12
N LEU A 206 1.01 6.07 14.78
CA LEU A 206 -0.27 6.61 15.26
C LEU A 206 -0.07 7.67 16.34
N ASN A 207 0.85 7.44 17.28
CA ASN A 207 1.17 8.41 18.32
C ASN A 207 1.75 9.71 17.74
N ASP A 208 2.67 9.63 16.77
CA ASP A 208 3.21 10.83 16.11
C ASP A 208 2.14 11.53 15.27
N PHE A 209 1.26 10.79 14.59
CA PHE A 209 0.08 11.34 13.90
C PHE A 209 -0.82 12.14 14.84
N LEU A 210 -1.18 11.57 15.98
CA LEU A 210 -2.03 12.20 17.00
C LEU A 210 -1.39 13.43 17.65
N GLN A 211 -0.07 13.41 17.84
CA GLN A 211 0.65 14.56 18.40
C GLN A 211 0.66 15.76 17.46
N ARG A 212 0.64 15.51 16.14
CA ARG A 212 0.66 16.57 15.12
C ARG A 212 -0.74 17.04 14.73
N ASN A 213 -1.74 16.16 14.78
CA ASN A 213 -3.11 16.47 14.42
C ASN A 213 -4.00 16.46 15.66
N LEU A 214 -4.13 17.63 16.29
CA LEU A 214 -4.96 17.80 17.49
C LEU A 214 -6.47 17.66 17.20
N ASP A 215 -6.88 17.90 15.96
CA ASP A 215 -8.28 17.84 15.55
C ASP A 215 -8.75 16.42 15.21
N ALA A 216 -7.83 15.45 15.10
CA ALA A 216 -8.16 14.08 14.73
C ALA A 216 -8.51 13.24 15.97
N ASP A 217 -9.71 12.68 15.99
CA ASP A 217 -10.18 11.78 17.05
C ASP A 217 -10.35 10.36 16.50
N LEU A 218 -9.57 9.41 17.05
CA LEU A 218 -9.59 8.01 16.63
C LEU A 218 -10.93 7.31 16.88
N PHE A 219 -11.72 7.76 17.85
CA PHE A 219 -12.95 7.07 18.25
C PHE A 219 -14.20 7.70 17.64
N PHE A 220 -14.15 9.00 17.34
CA PHE A 220 -15.32 9.74 16.84
C PHE A 220 -15.29 9.98 15.33
N ASP A 221 -14.11 10.21 14.75
CA ASP A 221 -14.04 10.55 13.33
C ASP A 221 -14.48 9.38 12.45
N GLY A 222 -15.24 9.70 11.39
CA GLY A 222 -15.60 8.72 10.36
C GLY A 222 -14.40 8.33 9.49
N VAL A 223 -14.44 7.12 8.92
CA VAL A 223 -13.35 6.52 8.12
C VAL A 223 -12.81 7.44 7.01
N ASN A 224 -13.71 8.15 6.32
CA ASN A 224 -13.32 9.05 5.22
C ASN A 224 -12.61 10.32 5.71
N ILE A 225 -12.95 10.79 6.91
CA ILE A 225 -12.30 11.92 7.57
C ILE A 225 -10.91 11.46 8.01
N MET A 226 -10.85 10.39 8.79
CA MET A 226 -9.60 9.81 9.29
C MET A 226 -8.62 9.48 8.14
N SER A 227 -9.09 8.82 7.08
CA SER A 227 -8.26 8.53 5.90
C SER A 227 -7.66 9.78 5.27
N ARG A 228 -8.35 10.92 5.26
CA ARG A 228 -7.83 12.18 4.72
C ARG A 228 -6.79 12.80 5.65
N HIS A 229 -7.04 12.79 6.96
CA HIS A 229 -6.05 13.27 7.94
C HIS A 229 -4.76 12.46 7.86
N ILE A 230 -4.86 11.12 7.80
CA ILE A 230 -3.68 10.24 7.68
C ILE A 230 -2.91 10.54 6.39
N LEU A 231 -3.58 10.66 5.23
CA LEU A 231 -2.90 10.99 3.98
C LEU A 231 -2.19 12.35 4.03
N ARG A 232 -2.84 13.37 4.61
CA ARG A 232 -2.21 14.70 4.79
C ARG A 232 -0.96 14.62 5.66
N TYR A 233 -1.05 13.88 6.76
CA TYR A 233 0.09 13.64 7.64
C TYR A 233 1.24 12.94 6.92
N LEU A 234 0.96 11.87 6.16
CA LEU A 234 2.00 11.12 5.45
C LEU A 234 2.63 11.91 4.30
N ASN A 235 1.87 12.77 3.62
CA ASN A 235 2.41 13.64 2.57
C ASN A 235 3.35 14.73 3.10
N ASN A 236 3.13 15.23 4.32
CA ASN A 236 3.98 16.26 4.92
C ASN A 236 5.35 15.75 5.40
N PHE A 237 5.59 14.43 5.30
CA PHE A 237 6.79 13.75 5.79
C PHE A 237 7.77 13.31 4.68
N ASN A 238 7.37 13.45 3.42
CA ASN A 238 8.18 13.15 2.24
C ASN A 238 8.63 14.43 1.55
#